data_AF-A0A2S1LKG6-F1
#
_entry.id   AF-A0A2S1LKG6-F1
#
_cell.length_a   1.000
_cell.length_b   1.000
_cell.length_c   1.000
_cell.angle_alpha   90.00
_cell.angle_beta   90.00
_cell.angle_gamma   90.00
#
_symmetry.space_group_name_H-M   'P 1'
#
loop_
_entity.id
_entity.type
_entity.pdbx_description
1 polymer ?
#
loop_
_entity_poly.entity_id
_entity_poly.type
_entity_poly.pdbx_seq_one_letter_code
_entity_poly.pdbx_strand_id
1 'polypeptide(L)' 'MSSYTINPTSETYVYMCKSKAAKKYHYNKACAGMNACSQQIIKMTLKDAKDKGKEPCSLEK' A
#
# COMPACT_ATOMS: atom_id res chain seq x y z
N MET A 1 -20.93 26.58 12.01
CA MET A 1 -19.87 25.73 12.59
C MET A 1 -19.26 24.90 11.47
N SER A 2 -17.94 25.05 11.30
CA SER A 2 -17.00 24.31 10.43
C SER A 2 -17.46 23.82 9.06
N SER A 3 -17.29 24.69 8.06
CA SER A 3 -16.99 24.26 6.69
C SER A 3 -15.57 23.68 6.66
N TYR A 4 -15.42 22.41 6.99
CA TYR A 4 -14.17 21.69 6.71
C TYR A 4 -14.15 21.45 5.20
N THR A 5 -13.51 22.35 4.46
CA THR A 5 -13.03 22.08 3.10
C THR A 5 -12.13 20.86 3.20
N ILE A 6 -12.70 19.69 2.96
CA ILE A 6 -11.95 18.44 2.89
C ILE A 6 -11.20 18.52 1.56
N ASN A 7 -10.03 19.14 1.57
CA ASN A 7 -9.05 18.90 0.51
C ASN A 7 -8.97 17.38 0.37
N PRO A 8 -9.31 16.80 -0.81
CA PRO A 8 -9.08 15.39 -1.03
C PRO A 8 -7.56 15.23 -1.04
N THR A 9 -7.00 15.01 0.15
CA THR A 9 -5.60 14.73 0.35
C THR A 9 -5.37 13.52 -0.52
N SER A 10 -4.68 13.66 -1.64
CA SER A 10 -4.52 12.60 -2.64
C SER A 10 -4.08 11.33 -1.94
N GLU A 11 -5.04 10.45 -1.66
CA GLU A 11 -4.79 9.30 -0.80
C GLU A 11 -3.97 8.35 -1.64
N THR A 12 -2.67 8.29 -1.38
CA THR A 12 -1.81 7.35 -2.07
C THR A 12 -2.21 5.95 -1.62
N TYR A 13 -2.79 5.19 -2.54
CA TYR A 13 -3.13 3.80 -2.28
C TYR A 13 -1.96 2.90 -2.66
N VAL A 14 -1.74 1.89 -1.83
CA VAL A 14 -0.73 0.87 -2.04
C VAL A 14 -1.37 -0.50 -1.96
N TYR A 15 -0.74 -1.45 -2.62
CA TYR A 15 -1.10 -2.84 -2.70
C TYR A 15 -0.18 -3.64 -1.80
N MET A 16 -0.72 -4.64 -1.14
CA MET A 16 0.06 -5.51 -0.28
C MET A 16 -0.44 -6.93 -0.45
N CYS A 17 0.48 -7.89 -0.50
CA CYS A 17 0.09 -9.29 -0.50
C CYS A 17 -0.46 -9.69 0.88
N LYS A 18 -1.60 -10.39 0.94
CA LYS A 18 -2.21 -10.85 2.21
C LYS A 18 -1.38 -11.92 2.94
N SER A 19 -0.34 -12.45 2.30
CA SER A 19 0.57 -13.43 2.89
C SER A 19 1.20 -12.92 4.19
N LYS A 20 1.30 -13.77 5.21
CA LYS A 20 1.98 -13.44 6.48
C LYS A 20 3.44 -13.00 6.30
N ALA A 21 4.09 -13.48 5.23
CA ALA A 21 5.47 -13.11 4.88
C ALA A 21 5.60 -11.69 4.27
N ALA A 22 4.50 -11.09 3.82
CA ALA A 22 4.53 -9.76 3.22
C ALA A 22 4.73 -8.70 4.32
N LYS A 23 5.94 -8.13 4.33
CA LYS A 23 6.28 -6.96 5.16
C LYS A 23 6.32 -5.68 4.34
N LYS A 24 6.36 -5.82 3.01
CA LYS A 24 6.51 -4.71 2.07
C LYS A 24 5.18 -4.39 1.38
N TYR A 25 4.91 -3.11 1.18
CA TYR A 25 3.83 -2.63 0.34
C TYR A 25 4.35 -2.21 -1.04
N HIS A 26 3.47 -2.24 -2.02
CA HIS A 26 3.72 -2.11 -3.44
C HIS A 26 2.86 -0.97 -4.00
N TYR A 27 3.42 0.00 -4.69
CA TYR A 27 2.63 1.03 -5.36
C TYR A 27 1.93 0.50 -6.61
N ASN A 28 2.53 -0.52 -7.24
CA ASN A 28 2.03 -1.12 -8.46
C ASN A 28 1.69 -2.59 -8.25
N LYS A 29 0.51 -3.01 -8.72
CA LYS A 29 0.11 -4.40 -8.67
C LYS A 29 1.01 -5.35 -9.48
N ALA A 30 1.72 -4.82 -10.47
CA ALA A 30 2.53 -5.55 -11.44
C ALA A 30 4.03 -5.59 -11.09
N CYS A 31 4.42 -5.25 -9.86
CA CYS A 31 5.82 -5.34 -9.47
C CYS A 31 6.34 -6.78 -9.52
N ALA A 32 7.58 -6.94 -9.98
CA ALA A 32 8.28 -8.22 -10.02
C ALA A 32 8.28 -8.94 -8.66
N GLY A 33 8.43 -8.19 -7.55
CA GLY A 33 8.36 -8.73 -6.19
C GLY A 33 6.97 -9.22 -5.79
N MET A 34 5.91 -8.70 -6.41
CA MET A 34 4.54 -9.13 -6.12
C MET A 34 4.06 -10.28 -7.01
N ASN A 35 4.77 -10.60 -8.09
CA ASN A 35 4.44 -11.75 -8.95
C ASN A 35 4.55 -13.09 -8.20
N ALA A 36 5.36 -13.16 -7.14
CA ALA A 36 5.44 -14.32 -6.26
C ALA A 36 4.24 -14.47 -5.31
N CYS A 37 3.35 -13.47 -5.23
CA CYS A 37 2.17 -13.52 -4.38
C CYS A 37 1.11 -14.45 -4.98
N SER A 38 0.98 -15.65 -4.42
CA SER A 38 -0.06 -16.62 -4.79
C SER A 38 -1.38 -16.41 -4.01
N GLN A 39 -1.46 -15.34 -3.22
CA GLN A 39 -2.59 -15.01 -2.35
C GLN A 39 -3.29 -13.73 -2.83
N GLN A 40 -4.38 -13.37 -2.15
CA GLN A 40 -5.10 -12.13 -2.45
C GLN A 40 -4.22 -10.89 -2.19
N ILE A 41 -4.29 -9.93 -3.11
CA ILE A 41 -3.71 -8.60 -2.94
C ILE A 41 -4.73 -7.72 -2.23
N ILE A 42 -4.35 -7.12 -1.11
CA ILE A 42 -5.15 -6.14 -0.37
C ILE A 42 -4.72 -4.73 -0.78
N LYS A 43 -5.67 -3.81 -0.87
CA LYS A 43 -5.42 -2.39 -1.12
C LYS A 43 -5.60 -1.64 0.18
N MET A 44 -4.63 -0.82 0.55
CA MET A 44 -4.63 -0.01 1.76
C MET A 44 -4.04 1.37 1.46
N THR A 45 -4.24 2.35 2.34
CA THR A 45 -3.63 3.66 2.17
C THR A 45 -2.16 3.61 2.59
N LEU A 46 -1.32 4.43 1.94
CA LEU A 46 0.09 4.59 2.31
C LEU A 46 0.24 4.97 3.78
N LYS A 47 -0.69 5.79 4.30
CA LYS A 47 -0.73 6.18 5.70
C LYS A 47 -0.91 4.97 6.61
N ASP A 48 -1.90 4.12 6.33
CA ASP A 48 -2.15 2.90 7.10
C ASP A 48 -0.98 1.90 6.98
N ALA A 49 -0.34 1.82 5.81
CA ALA A 49 0.84 0.99 5.61
C ALA A 49 2.01 1.46 6.48
N LYS A 50 2.28 2.77 6.50
CA LYS A 50 3.31 3.38 7.36
C LYS A 50 2.99 3.22 8.84
N ASP A 51 1.74 3.41 9.24
CA ASP A 51 1.27 3.25 10.62
C ASP A 51 1.47 1.82 11.12
N LYS A 52 1.18 0.83 10.27
CA LYS A 52 1.45 -0.59 10.54
C LYS A 52 2.94 -0.98 10.47
N GLY A 53 3.86 -0.03 10.25
CA GLY A 53 5.29 -0.29 10.11
C GLY A 53 5.65 -1.14 8.88
N LYS A 54 4.83 -1.09 7.82
CA LYS A 54 5.14 -1.72 6.55
C LYS A 54 6.17 -0.87 5.81
N GLU A 55 7.06 -1.51 5.08
CA GLU A 55 8.09 -0.82 4.30
C GLU A 55 7.75 -0.80 2.81
N PRO A 56 8.18 0.20 2.03
CA PRO A 56 7.99 0.18 0.59
C PRO A 56 8.82 -0.92 -0.07
N CYS A 57 8.38 -1.42 -1.22
CA CYS A 57 9.17 -2.31 -2.04
C CYS A 57 10.34 -1.57 -2.69
N SER A 58 11.58 -1.95 -2.37
CA SER A 58 12.80 -1.31 -2.91
C SER A 58 13.04 -1.58 -4.40
N LEU A 59 12.33 -2.55 -5.00
CA LEU A 59 12.43 -2.92 -6.41
C LEU A 59 11.53 -2.06 -7.31
N GLU A 60 10.55 -1.38 -6.73
CA GLU A 60 9.66 -0.50 -7.47
C GLU A 60 10.33 0.86 -7.64
N LYS A 61 10.70 1.18 -8.87
CA LYS A 61 11.27 2.47 -9.27
C LYS A 61 10.32 3.17 -10.22
#